data_AF-A0A803LSD4-F1
#
_entry.id   AF-A0A803LSD4-F1
#
_cell.length_a   1.000
_cell.length_b   1.000
_cell.length_c   1.000
_cell.angle_alpha   90.00
_cell.angle_beta   90.00
_cell.angle_gamma   90.00
#
_symmetry.space_group_name_H-M   'P 1'
#
loop_
_entity.id
_entity.type
_entity.pdbx_description
1 polymer ?
#
loop_
_entity_poly.entity_id
_entity_poly.type
_entity_poly.pdbx_seq_one_letter_code
_entity_poly.pdbx_strand_id
1 'polypeptide(L)'
;MSTGSDTSWVGKKPLRRVGGMSDALSIASDLGFNVSTPPQEALQNPSATGEKSDDLVRVLRDLTAVQRKIADLEVELRGRKDDKNVAYLTHVTEMEKKIETLARITTILKDVIQNKDRIIARLQQPYSLDCIPVEAEFQKQFSELLMKAASDYGALSASVADFQWSQNFKEPPSVWADMLRPIPVALASCTRFFEAMSAMRESFATLQKLRTGRSSANSLPSTPARNPSQSSTGESDCVTPPPWRNDLSFNDIAINSTKSQEVEQQEGDIFGEASE
;
A
#
# COMPACT_ATOMS: atom_id res chain seq x y z
N MET A 1 27.68 42.53 66.18
CA MET A 1 26.72 41.84 67.07
C MET A 1 26.73 40.39 66.65
N SER A 2 27.42 39.52 67.40
CA SER A 2 26.85 38.64 68.45
C SER A 2 25.86 37.64 67.88
N THR A 3 25.93 36.33 68.13
CA THR A 3 26.88 35.45 68.81
C THR A 3 26.41 34.04 68.44
N GLY A 4 27.35 33.15 68.14
CA GLY A 4 27.04 31.72 68.04
C GLY A 4 26.53 31.17 69.36
N SER A 5 25.67 30.16 69.29
CA SER A 5 25.41 29.26 70.40
C SER A 5 25.27 27.85 69.85
N ASP A 6 26.31 27.07 70.13
CA ASP A 6 26.39 25.63 69.97
C ASP A 6 25.31 24.94 70.79
N THR A 7 24.62 23.96 70.22
CA THR A 7 24.22 22.76 70.99
C THR A 7 24.43 21.51 70.14
N SER A 8 25.66 21.04 70.22
CA SER A 8 26.06 19.65 69.99
C SER A 8 25.18 18.70 70.84
N TRP A 9 24.21 18.03 70.21
CA TRP A 9 23.59 16.83 70.77
C TRP A 9 24.35 15.61 70.26
N VAL A 10 25.58 15.47 70.75
CA VAL A 10 26.37 14.25 70.58
C VAL A 10 25.66 13.11 71.31
N GLY A 11 25.16 12.18 70.51
CA GLY A 11 25.36 10.76 70.69
C GLY A 11 24.89 10.17 72.02
N LYS A 12 23.64 9.70 72.05
CA LYS A 12 23.32 8.47 72.76
C LYS A 12 22.39 7.64 71.88
N LYS A 13 22.94 6.53 71.36
CA LYS A 13 22.18 5.35 70.95
C LYS A 13 21.05 5.14 71.98
N PRO A 14 19.80 4.84 71.59
CA PRO A 14 18.90 4.19 72.51
C PRO A 14 19.49 2.80 72.72
N LEU A 15 20.37 2.71 73.71
CA LEU A 15 20.77 1.44 74.29
C LEU A 15 19.44 0.81 74.71
N ARG A 16 19.11 -0.33 74.10
CA ARG A 16 17.97 -1.16 74.49
C ARG A 16 18.14 -1.53 75.96
N ARG A 17 17.72 -0.65 76.85
CA ARG A 17 17.57 -0.91 78.27
C ARG A 17 16.10 -0.68 78.52
N VAL A 18 15.36 -1.78 78.52
CA VAL A 18 13.99 -1.80 79.00
C VAL A 18 14.03 -1.18 80.40
N GLY A 19 13.55 0.05 80.53
CA GLY A 19 13.51 0.78 81.78
C GLY A 19 12.72 -0.05 82.79
N GLY A 20 13.28 -0.22 83.99
CA GLY A 20 12.58 -0.89 85.07
C GLY A 20 11.33 -0.10 85.49
N MET A 21 10.48 -0.71 86.32
CA MET A 21 9.22 -0.11 86.80
C MET A 21 9.40 1.34 87.31
N SER A 22 10.55 1.65 87.91
CA SER A 22 10.91 2.98 88.40
C SER A 22 10.87 4.07 87.32
N ASP A 23 11.33 3.75 86.10
CA ASP A 23 11.39 4.71 84.99
C ASP A 23 9.97 4.98 84.45
N ALA A 24 9.15 3.92 84.36
CA ALA A 24 7.74 4.03 83.98
C ALA A 24 6.92 4.82 85.03
N LEU A 25 7.21 4.63 86.33
CA LEU A 25 6.57 5.38 87.40
C LEU A 25 7.00 6.85 87.43
N SER A 26 8.28 7.15 87.13
CA SER A 26 8.76 8.53 86.97
C SER A 26 8.09 9.25 85.80
N ILE A 27 7.93 8.58 84.66
CA ILE A 27 7.22 9.17 83.51
C ILE A 27 5.73 9.40 83.84
N ALA A 28 5.11 8.46 84.57
CA ALA A 28 3.71 8.60 85.00
C ALA A 28 3.52 9.78 85.97
N SER A 29 4.46 10.01 86.89
CA SER A 29 4.41 11.19 87.77
C SER A 29 4.60 12.50 87.01
N ASP A 30 5.49 12.53 86.00
CA ASP A 30 5.73 13.71 85.16
C ASP A 30 4.50 14.06 84.30
N LEU A 31 3.70 13.05 83.95
CA LEU A 31 2.40 13.21 83.27
C LEU A 31 1.24 13.53 84.22
N GLY A 32 1.50 13.70 85.51
CA GLY A 32 0.52 14.12 86.51
C GLY A 32 -0.30 13.00 87.15
N PHE A 33 0.06 11.73 86.97
CA PHE A 33 -0.60 10.61 87.64
C PHE A 33 0.02 10.37 89.03
N ASN A 34 -0.82 10.36 90.08
CA ASN A 34 -0.37 10.13 91.45
C ASN A 34 -0.02 8.66 91.68
N VAL A 35 1.27 8.37 91.84
CA VAL A 35 1.79 7.04 92.20
C VAL A 35 1.76 6.90 93.72
N SER A 36 0.79 6.15 94.24
CA SER A 36 0.74 5.79 95.67
C SER A 36 1.77 4.70 95.97
N THR A 37 2.69 4.96 96.92
CA THR A 37 3.59 3.96 97.50
C THR A 37 2.80 2.90 98.26
N PRO A 38 3.11 1.59 98.11
CA PRO A 38 2.28 0.55 98.73
C PRO A 38 2.52 0.49 100.25
N PRO A 39 1.46 0.40 101.08
CA PRO A 39 1.56 -0.10 102.43
C PRO A 39 1.82 -1.62 102.38
N GLN A 40 2.77 -2.09 103.19
CA GLN A 40 2.92 -3.52 103.48
C GLN A 40 1.64 -4.04 104.15
N GLU A 41 1.22 -5.24 103.73
CA GLU A 41 0.18 -6.09 104.34
C GLU A 41 -1.29 -5.71 104.11
N ALA A 42 -1.90 -6.33 103.08
CA ALA A 42 -3.29 -6.77 103.11
C ALA A 42 -3.51 -7.87 102.05
N LEU A 43 -3.31 -9.12 102.49
CA LEU A 43 -3.77 -10.31 101.81
C LEU A 43 -5.30 -10.35 101.94
N GLN A 44 -6.07 -9.89 100.95
CA GLN A 44 -7.53 -10.15 100.88
C GLN A 44 -8.14 -9.84 99.49
N ASN A 45 -8.73 -10.88 98.91
CA ASN A 45 -9.68 -10.95 97.77
C ASN A 45 -9.12 -11.15 96.33
N PRO A 46 -8.84 -12.40 95.91
CA PRO A 46 -8.47 -12.75 94.53
C PRO A 46 -9.66 -13.23 93.68
N SER A 47 -10.80 -12.52 93.62
CA SER A 47 -11.97 -13.03 92.85
C SER A 47 -12.65 -12.05 91.87
N ALA A 48 -12.15 -10.82 91.70
CA ALA A 48 -12.66 -9.88 90.68
C ALA A 48 -11.58 -9.41 89.68
N THR A 49 -10.34 -9.85 89.85
CA THR A 49 -9.17 -9.39 89.06
C THR A 49 -8.84 -10.34 87.90
N GLY A 50 -9.35 -11.58 87.94
CA GLY A 50 -9.07 -12.63 86.95
C GLY A 50 -9.56 -12.26 85.54
N GLU A 51 -10.77 -11.71 85.42
CA GLU A 51 -11.38 -11.36 84.13
C GLU A 51 -10.60 -10.24 83.42
N LYS A 52 -10.17 -9.20 84.17
CA LYS A 52 -9.33 -8.10 83.63
C LYS A 52 -7.93 -8.58 83.25
N SER A 53 -7.33 -9.50 84.00
CA SER A 53 -6.03 -10.09 83.63
C SER A 53 -6.14 -10.98 82.41
N ASP A 54 -7.22 -11.74 82.27
CA ASP A 54 -7.46 -12.61 81.11
C ASP A 54 -7.73 -11.79 79.84
N ASP A 55 -8.45 -10.67 79.96
CA ASP A 55 -8.66 -9.70 78.88
C ASP A 55 -7.36 -9.02 78.46
N LEU A 56 -6.50 -8.63 79.40
CA LEU A 56 -5.18 -8.09 79.10
C LEU A 56 -4.30 -9.12 78.39
N VAL A 57 -4.29 -10.37 78.86
CA VAL A 57 -3.54 -11.47 78.22
C VAL A 57 -4.07 -11.72 76.81
N ARG A 58 -5.38 -11.65 76.60
CA ARG A 58 -6.01 -11.77 75.27
C ARG A 58 -5.56 -10.64 74.35
N VAL A 59 -5.65 -9.38 74.78
CA VAL A 59 -5.22 -8.22 74.01
C VAL A 59 -3.72 -8.27 73.68
N LEU A 60 -2.87 -8.73 74.59
CA LEU A 60 -1.44 -8.90 74.33
C LEU A 60 -1.15 -10.01 73.30
N ARG A 61 -1.91 -11.11 73.34
CA ARG A 61 -1.82 -12.16 72.32
C ARG A 61 -2.29 -11.65 70.95
N ASP A 62 -3.39 -10.90 70.92
CA ASP A 62 -3.92 -10.30 69.70
C ASP A 62 -2.95 -9.26 69.13
N LEU A 63 -2.37 -8.40 69.97
CA LEU A 63 -1.33 -7.45 69.58
C LEU A 63 -0.11 -8.18 69.01
N THR A 64 0.31 -9.27 69.64
CA THR A 64 1.43 -10.10 69.14
C THR A 64 1.08 -10.74 67.79
N ALA A 65 -0.16 -11.18 67.61
CA ALA A 65 -0.64 -11.72 66.33
C ALA A 65 -0.65 -10.66 65.23
N VAL A 66 -1.11 -9.45 65.54
CA VAL A 66 -1.10 -8.30 64.62
C VAL A 66 0.34 -7.89 64.29
N GLN A 67 1.23 -7.81 65.27
CA GLN A 67 2.65 -7.51 65.05
C GLN A 67 3.31 -8.52 64.11
N ARG A 68 3.02 -9.82 64.28
CA ARG A 68 3.51 -10.87 63.37
C ARG A 68 2.96 -10.66 61.95
N LYS A 69 1.66 -10.39 61.82
CA LYS A 69 1.02 -10.16 60.52
C LYS A 69 1.58 -8.92 59.81
N ILE A 70 1.92 -7.86 60.55
CA ILE A 70 2.59 -6.67 60.00
C ILE A 70 3.98 -7.05 59.45
N ALA A 71 4.78 -7.79 60.21
CA ALA A 71 6.09 -8.24 59.75
C ALA A 71 6.01 -9.12 58.49
N ASP A 72 5.03 -10.02 58.43
CA ASP A 72 4.80 -10.87 57.24
C ASP A 72 4.45 -10.01 56.00
N LEU A 73 3.58 -9.02 56.16
CA LEU A 73 3.21 -8.09 55.09
C LEU A 73 4.38 -7.20 54.66
N GLU A 74 5.22 -6.76 55.59
CA GLU A 74 6.44 -5.99 55.27
C GLU A 74 7.41 -6.80 54.41
N VAL A 75 7.61 -8.08 54.74
CA VAL A 75 8.45 -8.98 53.95
C VAL A 75 7.85 -9.21 52.57
N GLU A 76 6.53 -9.42 52.46
CA GLU A 76 5.88 -9.63 51.17
C GLU A 76 5.93 -8.37 50.29
N LEU A 77 5.67 -7.19 50.85
CA LEU A 77 5.80 -5.92 50.13
C LEU A 77 7.23 -5.67 49.67
N ARG A 78 8.22 -5.96 50.52
CA ARG A 78 9.64 -5.86 50.18
C ARG A 78 9.98 -6.81 49.02
N GLY A 79 9.52 -8.06 49.09
CA GLY A 79 9.71 -9.07 48.06
C GLY A 79 9.13 -8.65 46.71
N ARG A 80 7.89 -8.16 46.68
CA ARG A 80 7.28 -7.67 45.42
C ARG A 80 7.97 -6.43 44.87
N LYS A 81 8.46 -5.55 45.74
CA LYS A 81 9.24 -4.37 45.32
C LYS A 81 10.57 -4.79 44.70
N ASP A 82 11.23 -5.80 45.28
CA ASP A 82 12.49 -6.32 44.76
C ASP A 82 12.30 -7.09 43.46
N ASP A 83 11.25 -7.91 43.35
CA ASP A 83 10.86 -8.58 42.10
C ASP A 83 10.62 -7.57 40.98
N LYS A 84 9.82 -6.51 41.23
CA LYS A 84 9.61 -5.45 40.25
C LYS A 84 10.92 -4.76 39.83
N ASN A 85 11.86 -4.58 40.75
CA ASN A 85 13.15 -3.95 40.46
C ASN A 85 14.02 -4.82 39.56
N VAL A 86 13.93 -6.14 39.64
CA VAL A 86 14.73 -7.07 38.80
C VAL A 86 13.95 -7.65 37.63
N ALA A 87 12.65 -7.36 37.53
CA ALA A 87 11.73 -7.99 36.58
C ALA A 87 12.18 -7.90 35.12
N TYR A 88 12.81 -6.79 34.73
CA TYR A 88 13.32 -6.57 33.38
C TYR A 88 14.42 -7.57 32.96
N LEU A 89 15.01 -8.29 33.92
CA LEU A 89 16.06 -9.29 33.71
C LEU A 89 15.62 -10.70 34.11
N THR A 90 14.69 -10.83 35.06
CA THR A 90 14.25 -12.13 35.60
C THR A 90 12.96 -12.65 34.98
N HIS A 91 12.08 -11.77 34.48
CA HIS A 91 10.81 -12.21 33.90
C HIS A 91 11.06 -12.73 32.47
N VAL A 92 10.58 -13.94 32.22
CA VAL A 92 10.72 -14.63 30.93
C VAL A 92 10.14 -13.78 29.79
N THR A 93 9.03 -13.08 30.01
CA THR A 93 8.40 -12.20 29.01
C THR A 93 9.31 -11.05 28.57
N GLU A 94 10.09 -10.47 29.48
CA GLU A 94 11.05 -9.41 29.13
C GLU A 94 12.28 -9.97 28.41
N MET A 95 12.73 -11.17 28.78
CA MET A 95 13.80 -11.87 28.06
C MET A 95 13.35 -12.25 26.64
N GLU A 96 12.13 -12.76 26.47
CA GLU A 96 11.54 -13.09 25.17
C GLU A 96 11.46 -11.87 24.26
N LYS A 97 10.99 -10.71 24.75
CA LYS A 97 11.01 -9.45 23.99
C LYS A 97 12.41 -9.06 23.53
N LYS A 98 13.41 -9.22 24.39
CA LYS A 98 14.82 -8.94 24.05
C LYS A 98 15.33 -9.92 22.99
N ILE A 99 15.02 -11.20 23.12
CA ILE A 99 15.38 -12.23 22.13
C ILE A 99 14.73 -11.90 20.78
N GLU A 100 13.45 -11.54 20.75
CA GLU A 100 12.74 -11.16 19.53
C GLU A 100 13.37 -9.93 18.88
N THR A 101 13.68 -8.91 19.68
CA THR A 101 14.33 -7.68 19.20
C THR A 101 15.70 -7.98 18.61
N LEU A 102 16.51 -8.80 19.29
CA LEU A 102 17.81 -9.23 18.80
C LEU A 102 17.67 -10.04 17.50
N ALA A 103 16.74 -11.01 17.45
CA ALA A 103 16.49 -11.81 16.24
C ALA A 103 16.09 -10.94 15.04
N ARG A 104 15.25 -9.92 15.27
CA ARG A 104 14.87 -8.94 14.24
C ARG A 104 16.08 -8.16 13.73
N ILE A 105 16.90 -7.62 14.64
CA ILE A 105 18.13 -6.89 14.29
C ILE A 105 19.11 -7.80 13.54
N THR A 106 19.30 -9.04 14.00
CA THR A 106 20.16 -10.03 13.35
C THR A 106 19.70 -10.32 11.92
N THR A 107 18.39 -10.44 11.70
CA THR A 107 17.83 -10.66 10.35
C THR A 107 18.14 -9.48 9.44
N ILE A 108 17.86 -8.24 9.91
CA ILE A 108 18.16 -7.01 9.15
C ILE A 108 19.66 -6.94 8.81
N LEU A 109 20.54 -7.21 9.77
CA LEU A 109 21.98 -7.14 9.54
C LEU A 109 22.44 -8.21 8.54
N LYS A 110 21.88 -9.42 8.60
CA LYS A 110 22.16 -10.49 7.63
C LYS A 110 21.77 -10.06 6.21
N ASP A 111 20.61 -9.45 6.04
CA ASP A 111 20.14 -8.95 4.75
C ASP A 111 21.07 -7.85 4.20
N VAL A 112 21.52 -6.93 5.06
CA VAL A 112 22.49 -5.89 4.67
C VAL A 112 23.80 -6.49 4.20
N ILE A 113 24.33 -7.50 4.92
CA ILE A 113 25.57 -8.18 4.55
C ILE A 113 25.40 -8.90 3.21
N GLN A 114 24.35 -9.70 3.05
CA GLN A 114 24.08 -10.43 1.81
C GLN A 114 23.91 -9.48 0.62
N ASN A 115 23.22 -8.35 0.81
CA ASN A 115 23.07 -7.35 -0.22
C ASN A 115 24.41 -6.70 -0.59
N LYS A 116 25.25 -6.39 0.40
CA LYS A 116 26.60 -5.87 0.16
C LYS A 116 27.45 -6.86 -0.62
N ASP A 117 27.45 -8.14 -0.25
CA ASP A 117 28.21 -9.18 -0.93
C ASP A 117 27.73 -9.38 -2.37
N ARG A 118 26.42 -9.31 -2.60
CA ARG A 118 25.83 -9.30 -3.96
C ARG A 118 26.32 -8.11 -4.78
N ILE A 119 26.34 -6.90 -4.22
CA ILE A 119 26.82 -5.70 -4.93
C ILE A 119 28.32 -5.83 -5.22
N ILE A 120 29.12 -6.27 -4.23
CA ILE A 120 30.55 -6.51 -4.40
C ILE A 120 30.79 -7.52 -5.52
N ALA A 121 30.09 -8.65 -5.52
CA ALA A 121 30.21 -9.66 -6.57
C ALA A 121 29.88 -9.07 -7.95
N ARG A 122 28.83 -8.24 -8.06
CA ARG A 122 28.50 -7.55 -9.32
C ARG A 122 29.55 -6.53 -9.76
N LEU A 123 30.18 -5.83 -8.82
CA LEU A 123 31.22 -4.85 -9.14
C LEU A 123 32.57 -5.51 -9.46
N GLN A 124 32.85 -6.66 -8.86
CA GLN A 124 34.08 -7.43 -9.07
C GLN A 124 34.01 -8.35 -10.28
N GLN A 125 32.82 -8.65 -10.81
CA GLN A 125 32.68 -9.38 -12.06
C GLN A 125 33.51 -8.66 -13.14
N PRO A 126 34.51 -9.33 -13.75
CA PRO A 126 35.32 -8.72 -14.80
C PRO A 126 34.38 -8.30 -15.92
N TYR A 127 34.42 -7.01 -16.28
CA TYR A 127 33.54 -6.40 -17.27
C TYR A 127 33.45 -7.28 -18.53
N SER A 128 32.39 -8.07 -18.63
CA SER A 128 32.06 -8.89 -19.80
C SER A 128 30.97 -8.23 -20.65
N LEU A 129 30.51 -7.05 -20.24
CA LEU A 129 29.56 -6.25 -20.99
C LEU A 129 30.27 -5.59 -22.17
N ASP A 130 29.64 -5.64 -23.34
CA ASP A 130 29.94 -4.78 -24.48
C ASP A 130 29.69 -3.32 -24.09
N CYS A 131 30.62 -2.76 -23.32
CA CYS A 131 30.60 -1.38 -22.88
C CYS A 131 31.15 -0.52 -24.00
N ILE A 132 30.33 0.39 -24.53
CA ILE A 132 30.81 1.46 -25.39
C ILE A 132 31.35 2.55 -24.45
N PRO A 133 32.66 2.84 -24.45
CA PRO A 133 33.19 3.94 -23.67
C PRO A 133 32.56 5.24 -24.15
N VAL A 134 32.07 6.06 -23.22
CA VAL A 134 31.52 7.38 -23.53
C VAL A 134 32.60 8.41 -23.26
N GLU A 135 33.06 9.08 -24.31
CA GLU A 135 34.04 10.16 -24.20
C GLU A 135 33.50 11.30 -23.33
N ALA A 136 34.40 11.99 -22.63
CA ALA A 136 34.02 13.03 -21.66
C ALA A 136 33.14 14.14 -22.27
N GLU A 137 33.34 14.45 -23.55
CA GLU A 137 32.57 15.43 -24.31
C GLU A 137 31.11 15.01 -24.59
N PHE A 138 30.82 13.71 -24.61
CA PHE A 138 29.48 13.18 -24.87
C PHE A 138 28.74 12.71 -23.61
N GLN A 139 29.37 12.71 -22.43
CA GLN A 139 28.74 12.25 -21.19
C GLN A 139 27.43 12.98 -20.83
N LYS A 140 27.38 14.29 -21.07
CA LYS A 140 26.15 15.07 -20.80
C LYS A 140 25.00 14.60 -21.71
N GLN A 141 25.27 14.44 -22.99
CA GLN A 141 24.27 14.01 -23.98
C GLN A 141 23.84 12.56 -23.72
N PHE A 142 24.78 11.70 -23.34
CA PHE A 142 24.50 10.32 -22.97
C PHE A 142 23.64 10.19 -21.71
N SER A 143 23.92 10.99 -20.66
CA SER A 143 23.09 10.99 -19.46
C SER A 143 21.69 11.55 -19.71
N GLU A 144 21.55 12.60 -20.52
CA GLU A 144 20.24 13.09 -20.98
C GLU A 144 19.47 12.03 -21.79
N LEU A 145 20.16 11.31 -22.68
CA LEU A 145 19.60 10.20 -23.45
C LEU A 145 19.13 9.06 -22.54
N LEU A 146 19.95 8.67 -21.56
CA LEU A 146 19.60 7.65 -20.56
C LEU A 146 18.37 8.05 -19.75
N MET A 147 18.29 9.30 -19.31
CA MET A 147 17.15 9.79 -18.53
C MET A 147 15.87 9.81 -19.38
N LYS A 148 15.95 10.21 -20.66
CA LYS A 148 14.81 10.14 -21.60
C LYS A 148 14.40 8.69 -21.88
N ALA A 149 15.38 7.82 -22.15
CA ALA A 149 15.18 6.40 -22.38
C ALA A 149 14.54 5.69 -21.18
N ALA A 150 14.97 6.02 -19.96
CA ALA A 150 14.40 5.47 -18.74
C ALA A 150 12.97 5.96 -18.48
N SER A 151 12.67 7.23 -18.82
CA SER A 151 11.31 7.77 -18.68
C SER A 151 10.31 7.23 -19.69
N ASP A 152 10.79 6.78 -20.85
CA ASP A 152 9.94 6.33 -21.96
C ASP A 152 10.49 5.05 -22.60
N TYR A 153 10.70 4.04 -21.77
CA TYR A 153 11.20 2.73 -22.22
C TYR A 153 10.29 2.10 -23.28
N GLY A 154 8.98 2.38 -23.19
CA GLY A 154 7.99 1.95 -24.18
C GLY A 154 8.23 2.56 -25.56
N ALA A 155 8.35 3.89 -25.66
CA ALA A 155 8.63 4.53 -26.95
C ALA A 155 10.02 4.19 -27.47
N LEU A 156 11.02 4.02 -26.61
CA LEU A 156 12.35 3.59 -27.04
C LEU A 156 12.32 2.18 -27.64
N SER A 157 11.62 1.24 -27.00
CA SER A 157 11.46 -0.12 -27.53
C SER A 157 10.72 -0.13 -28.87
N ALA A 158 9.68 0.71 -29.01
CA ALA A 158 8.96 0.87 -30.28
C ALA A 158 9.89 1.46 -31.36
N SER A 159 10.66 2.49 -31.03
CA SER A 159 11.59 3.13 -31.97
C SER A 159 12.72 2.19 -32.40
N VAL A 160 13.26 1.36 -31.49
CA VAL A 160 14.24 0.32 -31.84
C VAL A 160 13.62 -0.71 -32.78
N ALA A 161 12.37 -1.13 -32.55
CA ALA A 161 11.66 -2.02 -33.45
C ALA A 161 11.42 -1.37 -34.82
N ASP A 162 11.09 -0.07 -34.87
CA ASP A 162 10.96 0.69 -36.13
C ASP A 162 12.30 0.79 -36.88
N PHE A 163 13.41 0.98 -36.15
CA PHE A 163 14.75 0.97 -36.75
C PHE A 163 15.12 -0.41 -37.30
N GLN A 164 14.84 -1.49 -36.56
CA GLN A 164 15.07 -2.86 -37.05
C GLN A 164 14.17 -3.19 -38.25
N TRP A 165 12.91 -2.77 -38.21
CA TRP A 165 11.98 -2.90 -39.34
C TRP A 165 12.49 -2.14 -40.56
N SER A 166 12.97 -0.91 -40.37
CA SER A 166 13.50 -0.10 -41.48
C SER A 166 14.83 -0.61 -42.04
N GLN A 167 15.68 -1.24 -41.22
CA GLN A 167 16.92 -1.88 -41.67
C GLN A 167 16.68 -3.10 -42.57
N ASN A 168 15.50 -3.72 -42.50
CA ASN A 168 15.17 -4.84 -43.39
C ASN A 168 14.86 -4.40 -44.83
N PHE A 169 14.70 -3.09 -45.09
CA PHE A 169 14.53 -2.58 -46.43
C PHE A 169 15.87 -2.48 -47.16
N LYS A 170 16.03 -3.31 -48.18
CA LYS A 170 17.21 -3.29 -49.05
C LYS A 170 17.04 -2.31 -50.22
N GLU A 171 15.80 -1.93 -50.54
CA GLU A 171 15.51 -0.97 -51.61
C GLU A 171 15.61 0.49 -51.14
N PRO A 172 16.02 1.41 -52.02
CA PRO A 172 16.08 2.83 -51.68
C PRO A 172 14.69 3.42 -51.40
N PRO A 173 14.59 4.50 -50.59
CA PRO A 173 13.31 5.12 -50.21
C PRO A 173 12.39 5.51 -51.37
N SER A 174 12.95 5.75 -52.57
CA SER A 174 12.20 6.05 -53.79
C SER A 174 11.24 4.92 -54.19
N VAL A 175 11.63 3.66 -54.01
CA VAL A 175 10.81 2.48 -54.39
C VAL A 175 9.55 2.40 -53.54
N TRP A 176 9.69 2.63 -52.23
CA TRP A 176 8.56 2.64 -51.30
C TRP A 176 7.68 3.88 -51.49
N ALA A 177 8.28 5.03 -51.80
CA ALA A 177 7.52 6.23 -52.14
C ALA A 177 6.64 6.01 -53.37
N ASP A 178 7.13 5.32 -54.40
CA ASP A 178 6.35 4.97 -55.59
C ASP A 178 5.24 3.97 -55.28
N MET A 179 5.52 2.95 -54.45
CA MET A 179 4.55 1.92 -54.06
C MET A 179 3.44 2.44 -53.12
N LEU A 180 3.76 3.39 -52.25
CA LEU A 180 2.79 3.99 -51.32
C LEU A 180 1.98 5.12 -51.96
N ARG A 181 2.47 5.75 -53.04
CA ARG A 181 1.79 6.85 -53.74
C ARG A 181 0.31 6.58 -54.11
N PRO A 182 -0.09 5.36 -54.52
CA PRO A 182 -1.49 5.08 -54.85
C PRO A 182 -2.44 5.11 -53.64
N ILE A 183 -1.94 4.89 -52.42
CA ILE A 183 -2.80 4.78 -51.22
C ILE A 183 -3.47 6.13 -50.88
N PRO A 184 -2.75 7.26 -50.76
CA PRO A 184 -3.40 8.57 -50.58
C PRO A 184 -4.34 8.95 -51.72
N VAL A 185 -4.02 8.55 -52.96
CA VAL A 185 -4.87 8.81 -54.13
C VAL A 185 -6.19 8.04 -54.04
N ALA A 186 -6.13 6.76 -53.65
CA ALA A 186 -7.31 5.94 -53.41
C ALA A 186 -8.14 6.43 -52.21
N LEU A 187 -7.51 6.88 -51.12
CA LEU A 187 -8.21 7.48 -50.00
C LEU A 187 -8.92 8.78 -50.41
N ALA A 188 -8.26 9.65 -51.17
CA ALA A 188 -8.86 10.87 -51.68
C ALA A 188 -10.04 10.60 -52.62
N SER A 189 -9.96 9.54 -53.44
CA SER A 189 -11.08 9.14 -54.31
C SER A 189 -12.26 8.62 -53.51
N CYS A 190 -12.03 7.75 -52.51
CA CYS A 190 -13.06 7.28 -51.58
C CYS A 190 -13.76 8.45 -50.86
N THR A 191 -13.00 9.43 -50.37
CA THR A 191 -13.56 10.64 -49.74
C THR A 191 -14.44 11.42 -50.72
N ARG A 192 -13.97 11.67 -51.95
CA ARG A 192 -14.78 12.34 -52.97
C ARG A 192 -16.05 11.57 -53.35
N PHE A 193 -15.97 10.25 -53.44
CA PHE A 193 -17.16 9.41 -53.68
C PHE A 193 -18.16 9.54 -52.54
N PHE A 194 -17.70 9.52 -51.29
CA PHE A 194 -18.55 9.70 -50.13
C PHE A 194 -19.21 11.08 -50.09
N GLU A 195 -18.46 12.15 -50.40
CA GLU A 195 -18.98 13.51 -50.51
C GLU A 195 -20.04 13.62 -51.62
N ALA A 196 -19.77 13.05 -52.79
CA ALA A 196 -20.71 13.05 -53.92
C ALA A 196 -22.00 12.29 -53.58
N MET A 197 -21.89 11.12 -52.95
CA MET A 197 -23.05 10.34 -52.49
C MET A 197 -23.85 11.09 -51.41
N SER A 198 -23.16 11.80 -50.52
CA SER A 198 -23.79 12.61 -49.49
C SER A 198 -24.54 13.80 -50.09
N ALA A 199 -23.94 14.52 -51.04
CA ALA A 199 -24.58 15.61 -51.78
C ALA A 199 -25.78 15.13 -52.60
N MET A 200 -25.69 13.96 -53.24
CA MET A 200 -26.81 13.35 -53.95
C MET A 200 -27.98 13.02 -53.01
N ARG A 201 -27.69 12.46 -51.83
CA ARG A 201 -28.72 12.20 -50.81
C ARG A 201 -29.38 13.49 -50.33
N GLU A 202 -28.61 14.56 -50.15
CA GLU A 202 -29.15 15.88 -49.77
C GLU A 202 -30.03 16.48 -50.86
N SER A 203 -29.67 16.35 -52.14
CA SER A 203 -30.50 16.82 -53.25
C SER A 203 -31.81 16.04 -53.38
N PHE A 204 -31.80 14.73 -53.14
CA PHE A 204 -33.04 13.96 -53.05
C PHE A 204 -33.91 14.41 -51.86
N ALA A 205 -33.31 14.71 -50.71
CA ALA A 205 -34.05 15.20 -49.55
C ALA A 205 -34.70 16.58 -49.82
N THR A 206 -34.02 17.49 -50.52
CA THR A 206 -34.60 18.79 -50.90
C THR A 206 -35.73 18.62 -51.92
N LEU A 207 -35.58 17.74 -52.92
CA LEU A 207 -36.65 17.41 -53.87
C LEU A 207 -37.88 16.81 -53.19
N GLN A 208 -37.68 15.92 -52.22
CA GLN A 208 -38.79 15.37 -51.43
C GLN A 208 -39.52 16.47 -50.64
N LYS A 209 -38.79 17.38 -49.98
CA LYS A 209 -39.39 18.53 -49.28
C LYS A 209 -40.22 19.41 -50.21
N LEU A 210 -39.73 19.68 -51.43
CA LEU A 210 -40.47 20.46 -52.43
C LEU A 210 -41.71 19.72 -52.94
N ARG A 211 -41.64 18.40 -53.13
CA ARG A 211 -42.78 17.57 -53.55
C ARG A 211 -43.88 17.54 -52.49
N THR A 212 -43.51 17.44 -51.22
CA THR A 212 -44.47 17.46 -50.10
C THR A 212 -45.03 18.88 -49.88
N GLY A 213 -44.23 19.93 -50.06
CA GLY A 213 -44.68 21.33 -49.97
C GLY A 213 -45.59 21.80 -51.11
N ARG A 214 -45.48 21.22 -52.31
CA ARG A 214 -46.37 21.51 -53.46
C ARG A 214 -47.74 20.85 -53.37
N SER A 215 -47.89 19.80 -52.57
CA SER A 215 -49.16 19.07 -52.44
C SER A 215 -50.16 19.72 -51.48
N SER A 216 -49.76 20.74 -50.70
CA SER A 216 -50.68 21.48 -49.82
C SER A 216 -51.09 22.86 -50.36
N ALA A 217 -50.60 23.28 -51.54
CA ALA A 217 -50.75 24.66 -52.01
C ALA A 217 -51.57 24.85 -53.30
N ASN A 218 -51.95 23.79 -54.02
CA ASN A 218 -52.66 23.92 -55.30
C ASN A 218 -54.05 23.28 -55.27
N SER A 219 -55.03 24.00 -54.71
CA SER A 219 -56.45 23.81 -54.98
C SER A 219 -56.95 24.81 -56.04
N LEU A 220 -57.14 24.31 -57.28
CA LEU A 220 -57.87 24.87 -58.45
C LEU A 220 -57.40 26.22 -59.08
N PRO A 221 -57.79 26.57 -60.35
CA PRO A 221 -58.81 26.00 -61.26
C PRO A 221 -58.25 25.51 -62.65
N SER A 222 -58.84 24.49 -63.30
CA SER A 222 -59.91 24.55 -64.36
C SER A 222 -59.58 25.58 -65.46
N THR A 223 -59.36 25.33 -66.76
CA THR A 223 -59.72 24.30 -67.76
C THR A 223 -58.99 24.69 -69.09
N PRO A 224 -58.75 23.80 -70.07
CA PRO A 224 -58.07 24.15 -71.33
C PRO A 224 -59.04 24.24 -72.54
N ALA A 225 -58.84 25.22 -73.43
CA ALA A 225 -59.49 25.26 -74.74
C ALA A 225 -58.50 25.69 -75.86
N ARG A 226 -57.93 24.65 -76.47
CA ARG A 226 -57.44 24.46 -77.85
C ARG A 226 -57.62 25.62 -78.85
N ASN A 227 -56.55 25.96 -79.59
CA ASN A 227 -56.54 25.94 -81.06
C ASN A 227 -55.12 25.92 -81.66
N PRO A 228 -54.92 25.36 -82.87
CA PRO A 228 -53.60 24.98 -83.40
C PRO A 228 -53.16 25.89 -84.55
N SER A 229 -51.93 26.44 -84.49
CA SER A 229 -51.23 26.91 -85.69
C SER A 229 -49.74 27.17 -85.41
N GLN A 230 -48.90 26.44 -86.14
CA GLN A 230 -47.56 26.76 -86.65
C GLN A 230 -46.54 27.48 -85.77
N SER A 231 -45.43 26.81 -85.48
CA SER A 231 -44.02 27.26 -85.64
C SER A 231 -43.13 26.22 -84.94
N SER A 232 -42.41 25.40 -85.70
CA SER A 232 -40.97 25.52 -85.95
C SER A 232 -40.09 25.48 -84.69
N THR A 233 -39.09 24.59 -84.76
CA THR A 233 -37.78 24.70 -84.09
C THR A 233 -37.64 24.02 -82.74
N GLY A 234 -36.70 23.08 -82.66
CA GLY A 234 -35.97 22.77 -81.43
C GLY A 234 -35.92 21.29 -81.06
N GLU A 235 -34.78 20.66 -81.37
CA GLU A 235 -34.32 19.40 -80.81
C GLU A 235 -34.42 19.38 -79.27
N SER A 236 -34.92 18.29 -78.70
CA SER A 236 -34.59 17.87 -77.34
C SER A 236 -35.04 16.42 -77.13
N ASP A 237 -34.19 15.48 -77.58
CA ASP A 237 -34.32 14.06 -77.27
C ASP A 237 -33.91 13.83 -75.81
N CYS A 238 -34.82 14.18 -74.89
CA CYS A 238 -34.77 13.70 -73.51
C CYS A 238 -35.13 12.21 -73.51
N VAL A 239 -34.17 11.35 -73.87
CA VAL A 239 -34.26 9.90 -73.65
C VAL A 239 -34.27 9.67 -72.14
N THR A 240 -35.43 9.27 -71.63
CA THR A 240 -35.59 8.79 -70.27
C THR A 240 -34.88 7.43 -70.17
N PRO A 241 -33.88 7.24 -69.29
CA PRO A 241 -33.31 5.91 -69.10
C PRO A 241 -34.36 4.98 -68.46
N PRO A 242 -34.48 3.72 -68.90
CA PRO A 242 -35.46 2.78 -68.36
C PRO A 242 -35.15 2.46 -66.88
N PRO A 243 -36.16 2.04 -66.11
CA PRO A 243 -35.99 1.72 -64.70
C PRO A 243 -35.05 0.52 -64.56
N TRP A 244 -34.08 0.66 -63.65
CA TRP A 244 -33.13 -0.37 -63.28
C TRP A 244 -33.93 -1.58 -62.76
N ARG A 245 -33.97 -2.65 -63.56
CA ARG A 245 -34.45 -3.95 -63.08
C ARG A 245 -33.36 -4.51 -62.17
N ASN A 246 -33.69 -4.68 -60.89
CA ASN A 246 -33.02 -5.65 -60.04
C ASN A 246 -33.15 -7.01 -60.71
N ASP A 247 -32.02 -7.61 -61.09
CA ASP A 247 -31.79 -9.06 -61.15
C ASP A 247 -30.40 -9.32 -61.77
N LEU A 248 -29.36 -9.28 -60.93
CA LEU A 248 -28.17 -10.11 -61.14
C LEU A 248 -27.70 -10.61 -59.76
N SER A 249 -28.29 -11.73 -59.39
CA SER A 249 -27.81 -12.69 -58.39
C SER A 249 -26.36 -13.09 -58.72
N PHE A 250 -25.41 -12.70 -57.89
CA PHE A 250 -24.03 -13.19 -57.91
C PHE A 250 -23.75 -13.92 -56.59
N ASN A 251 -24.30 -15.12 -56.48
CA ASN A 251 -23.89 -16.15 -55.51
C ASN A 251 -23.66 -17.42 -56.31
N ASP A 252 -22.45 -17.59 -56.88
CA ASP A 252 -21.87 -18.91 -57.10
C ASP A 252 -20.37 -18.81 -57.45
N ILE A 253 -19.52 -18.85 -56.43
CA ILE A 253 -18.16 -19.43 -56.45
C ILE A 253 -17.84 -19.71 -54.97
N ALA A 254 -18.45 -20.78 -54.47
CA ALA A 254 -18.10 -21.41 -53.21
C ALA A 254 -18.28 -22.91 -53.38
N ILE A 255 -17.32 -23.59 -54.03
CA ILE A 255 -17.19 -25.05 -54.03
C ILE A 255 -15.70 -25.45 -53.93
N ASN A 256 -15.33 -25.89 -52.73
CA ASN A 256 -14.52 -27.06 -52.36
C ASN A 256 -13.11 -27.32 -52.92
N SER A 257 -12.13 -27.39 -51.99
CA SER A 257 -11.13 -28.48 -51.82
C SER A 257 -10.25 -28.12 -50.61
N THR A 258 -9.92 -28.91 -49.58
CA THR A 258 -10.14 -30.32 -49.23
C THR A 258 -9.81 -30.47 -47.74
N LYS A 259 -10.51 -31.35 -47.03
CA LYS A 259 -10.16 -31.82 -45.68
C LYS A 259 -9.56 -33.23 -45.81
N SER A 260 -8.36 -33.46 -45.26
CA SER A 260 -7.80 -34.75 -44.76
C SER A 260 -6.39 -34.41 -44.24
N GLN A 261 -6.11 -34.29 -42.94
CA GLN A 261 -6.04 -35.31 -41.87
C GLN A 261 -4.82 -36.24 -42.01
N GLU A 262 -4.05 -36.32 -40.91
CA GLU A 262 -2.91 -37.20 -40.58
C GLU A 262 -1.53 -36.91 -41.19
N VAL A 263 -0.59 -36.40 -40.37
CA VAL A 263 0.47 -37.17 -39.67
C VAL A 263 1.22 -36.19 -38.75
N GLU A 264 1.04 -36.34 -37.44
CA GLU A 264 2.07 -35.97 -36.46
C GLU A 264 2.16 -37.14 -35.50
N GLN A 265 3.12 -38.03 -35.78
CA GLN A 265 3.45 -39.20 -34.97
C GLN A 265 4.92 -39.08 -34.58
N GLN A 266 5.13 -38.97 -33.27
CA GLN A 266 6.24 -39.52 -32.48
C GLN A 266 7.65 -38.92 -32.50
N GLU A 267 8.25 -39.08 -31.31
CA GLU A 267 9.64 -38.89 -30.86
C GLU A 267 10.10 -37.45 -30.58
N GLY A 268 10.56 -37.08 -29.39
CA GLY A 268 10.82 -37.83 -28.16
C GLY A 268 11.65 -36.96 -27.21
N ASP A 269 11.26 -36.94 -25.94
CA ASP A 269 12.10 -36.57 -24.79
C ASP A 269 13.49 -37.20 -24.90
N ILE A 270 14.57 -36.47 -24.54
CA ILE A 270 15.61 -36.97 -23.62
C ILE A 270 16.25 -35.79 -22.83
N PHE A 271 15.87 -35.74 -21.55
CA PHE A 271 16.67 -35.50 -20.33
C PHE A 271 17.52 -34.24 -20.13
N GLY A 272 17.22 -33.57 -19.00
CA GLY A 272 18.26 -33.04 -18.14
C GLY A 272 18.96 -34.15 -17.36
N GLU A 273 20.24 -33.95 -17.06
CA GLU A 273 20.91 -34.66 -15.98
C GLU A 273 21.93 -33.72 -15.32
N ALA A 274 21.98 -33.84 -14.00
CA ALA A 274 22.86 -33.15 -13.08
C ALA A 274 24.23 -33.86 -12.99
N SER A 275 25.13 -33.23 -12.23
CA SER A 275 26.41 -33.74 -11.69
C SER A 275 27.65 -33.57 -12.58
N GLU A 276 28.50 -32.61 -12.21
CA GLU A 276 29.66 -32.86 -11.31
C GLU A 276 30.03 -31.58 -10.54
#